data_AF-A0A662DQL1-F1
#
_entry.id   AF-A0A662DQL1-F1
#
_cell.length_a   1.000
_cell.length_b   1.000
_cell.length_c   1.000
_cell.angle_alpha   90.00
_cell.angle_beta   90.00
_cell.angle_gamma   90.00
#
_symmetry.space_group_name_H-M   'P 1'
#
loop_
_entity.id
_entity.type
_entity.pdbx_description
1 polymer ?
#
loop_
_entity_poly.entity_id
_entity_poly.type
_entity_poly.pdbx_seq_one_letter_code
_entity_poly.pdbx_strand_id
1 'polypeptide(L)'
;MTTTESDSELVTPKKAGRWTAQWKELYAEVITTGLCTGCAGCVVTCPHDVIGYEHEEGKYIPFHLEEELGLDNCIHGEKGCTTCTRA
;
A
#
# COMPACT_ATOMS: atom_id res chain seq x y z
N MET A 1 -21.94 -27.25 29.65
CA MET A 1 -21.64 -25.83 29.44
C MET A 1 -20.13 -25.69 29.54
N THR A 2 -19.42 -25.74 28.42
CA THR A 2 -17.98 -25.48 28.41
C THR A 2 -17.75 -24.48 27.30
N THR A 3 -17.67 -23.20 27.69
CA THR A 3 -17.35 -22.10 26.80
C THR A 3 -15.84 -22.16 26.57
N THR A 4 -15.43 -22.51 25.36
CA THR A 4 -14.04 -22.33 24.92
C THR A 4 -13.88 -20.86 24.55
N GLU A 5 -13.31 -20.08 25.45
CA GLU A 5 -12.78 -18.76 25.13
C GLU A 5 -11.56 -18.94 24.23
N SER A 6 -11.75 -18.63 22.95
CA SER A 6 -10.68 -18.52 21.97
C SER A 6 -9.95 -17.21 22.22
N ASP A 7 -8.87 -17.30 23.00
CA ASP A 7 -7.92 -16.23 23.23
C ASP A 7 -7.31 -15.81 21.89
N SER A 8 -7.85 -14.74 21.32
CA SER A 8 -7.35 -14.12 20.10
C SER A 8 -6.22 -13.19 20.53
N GLU A 9 -5.00 -13.72 20.57
CA GLU A 9 -3.79 -12.95 20.88
C GLU A 9 -3.67 -11.76 19.92
N LEU A 10 -3.98 -10.58 20.43
CA LEU A 10 -3.83 -9.31 19.71
C LEU A 10 -2.33 -9.00 19.61
N VAL A 11 -1.73 -9.36 18.48
CA VAL A 11 -0.38 -8.94 18.10
C VAL A 11 -0.37 -7.41 18.06
N THR A 12 0.27 -6.78 19.04
CA THR A 12 0.36 -5.32 19.10
C THR A 12 1.28 -4.86 17.98
N PRO A 13 0.83 -4.00 17.04
CA PRO A 13 1.71 -3.52 15.99
C PRO A 13 2.85 -2.73 16.63
N LYS A 14 4.08 -3.17 16.36
CA LYS A 14 5.32 -2.53 16.79
C LYS A 14 5.25 -1.06 16.39
N LYS A 15 5.40 -0.13 17.36
CA LYS A 15 5.44 1.32 17.13
C LYS A 15 6.39 1.61 15.98
N ALA A 16 5.85 1.83 14.79
CA ALA A 16 6.64 2.14 13.62
C ALA A 16 7.16 3.56 13.80
N GLY A 17 8.49 3.71 13.87
CA GLY A 17 9.11 5.03 13.80
C GLY A 17 8.57 5.76 12.57
N ARG A 18 8.20 7.04 12.76
CA ARG A 18 7.65 7.99 11.76
C ARG A 18 7.58 7.39 10.36
N TRP A 19 6.43 6.83 10.00
CA TRP A 19 6.19 6.26 8.68
C TRP A 19 6.68 7.20 7.59
N THR A 20 7.72 6.75 6.89
CA THR A 20 8.11 7.25 5.60
C THR A 20 6.99 6.78 4.67
N ALA A 21 5.88 7.51 4.63
CA ALA A 21 4.68 7.06 3.93
C ALA A 21 4.96 7.16 2.43
N GLN A 22 5.56 6.14 1.81
CA GLN A 22 5.77 6.09 0.37
C GLN A 22 5.19 4.82 -0.24
N TRP A 23 5.41 4.66 -1.55
CA TRP A 23 4.86 3.54 -2.31
C TRP A 23 5.12 2.18 -1.67
N LYS A 24 6.29 1.97 -1.06
CA LYS A 24 6.65 0.71 -0.42
C LYS A 24 5.72 0.32 0.72
N GLU A 25 5.39 1.26 1.59
CA GLU A 25 4.49 1.05 2.71
C GLU A 25 3.05 0.90 2.21
N LEU A 26 2.61 1.72 1.24
CA LEU A 26 1.28 1.59 0.65
C LEU A 26 1.11 0.22 -0.06
N TYR A 27 2.13 -0.23 -0.78
CA TYR A 27 2.12 -1.53 -1.43
C TYR A 27 2.02 -2.65 -0.38
N ALA A 28 2.89 -2.64 0.63
CA ALA A 28 2.88 -3.65 1.68
C ALA A 28 1.58 -3.63 2.50
N GLU A 29 1.08 -2.47 2.91
CA GLU A 29 -0.04 -2.37 3.86
C GLU A 29 -1.42 -2.41 3.20
N VAL A 30 -1.55 -1.94 1.96
CA VAL A 30 -2.85 -1.80 1.29
C VAL A 30 -3.00 -2.79 0.14
N ILE A 31 -1.96 -2.96 -0.68
CA ILE A 31 -2.06 -3.79 -1.89
C ILE A 31 -1.90 -5.27 -1.53
N THR A 32 -0.82 -5.64 -0.83
CA THR A 32 -0.57 -7.06 -0.52
C THR A 32 -1.55 -7.66 0.49
N THR A 33 -2.18 -6.82 1.31
CA THR A 33 -3.20 -7.23 2.30
C THR A 33 -4.60 -7.30 1.71
N GLY A 34 -4.81 -6.82 0.48
CA GLY A 34 -6.13 -6.74 -0.15
C GLY A 34 -7.05 -5.66 0.44
N LEU A 35 -6.50 -4.64 1.11
CA LEU A 35 -7.27 -3.50 1.63
C LEU A 35 -7.53 -2.41 0.57
N CYS A 36 -6.97 -2.53 -0.63
CA CYS A 36 -7.23 -1.62 -1.73
C CYS A 36 -8.73 -1.62 -2.10
N THR A 37 -9.37 -0.45 -2.04
CA THR A 37 -10.80 -0.29 -2.36
C THR A 37 -11.06 0.18 -3.79
N GLY A 38 -10.02 0.24 -4.64
CA GLY A 38 -10.15 0.65 -6.04
C GLY A 38 -10.50 2.13 -6.28
N CYS A 39 -10.12 3.04 -5.37
CA CYS A 39 -10.42 4.47 -5.51
C CYS A 39 -9.55 5.22 -6.54
N ALA A 40 -8.50 4.57 -7.06
CA ALA A 40 -7.48 5.17 -7.94
C ALA A 40 -6.77 6.43 -7.37
N GLY A 41 -6.93 6.76 -6.08
CA GLY A 41 -6.34 7.96 -5.47
C GLY A 41 -4.81 7.99 -5.57
N CYS A 42 -4.14 6.86 -5.34
CA CYS A 42 -2.67 6.76 -5.43
C CYS A 42 -2.14 7.07 -6.84
N VAL A 43 -2.91 6.78 -7.89
CA VAL A 43 -2.57 7.01 -9.29
C VAL A 43 -2.79 8.48 -9.63
N VAL A 44 -3.98 9.00 -9.34
CA VAL A 44 -4.36 10.39 -9.65
C VAL A 44 -3.46 11.42 -8.93
N THR A 45 -2.98 11.07 -7.74
CA THR A 45 -2.15 11.98 -6.93
C THR A 45 -0.65 11.84 -7.17
N CYS A 46 -0.19 10.82 -7.91
CA CYS A 46 1.24 10.62 -8.11
C CYS A 46 1.80 11.70 -9.04
N PRO A 47 2.68 12.61 -8.57
CA PRO A 47 3.18 13.72 -9.39
C PRO A 47 4.23 13.28 -10.42
N HIS A 48 4.67 12.02 -10.34
CA HIS A 48 5.70 11.44 -11.20
C HIS A 48 5.12 10.49 -12.25
N ASP A 49 3.81 10.22 -12.21
CA ASP A 49 3.13 9.33 -13.16
C ASP A 49 3.77 7.92 -13.23
N VAL A 50 4.30 7.44 -12.09
CA VAL A 50 4.98 6.13 -11.97
C VAL A 50 4.08 5.02 -11.42
N ILE A 51 2.81 5.34 -11.12
CA ILE A 51 1.83 4.37 -10.59
C ILE A 51 0.72 4.19 -11.62
N GLY A 52 0.59 2.98 -12.16
CA GLY A 52 -0.48 2.55 -13.05
C GLY A 52 -1.67 1.96 -12.29
N TYR A 53 -2.76 1.70 -13.02
CA TYR A 53 -3.98 1.14 -12.47
C TYR A 53 -4.62 0.12 -13.43
N GLU A 54 -4.87 -1.09 -12.95
CA GLU A 54 -5.65 -2.07 -13.70
C GLU A 54 -7.15 -1.72 -13.56
N HIS A 55 -7.84 -1.62 -14.68
CA HIS A 55 -9.23 -1.17 -14.77
C HIS A 55 -10.17 -2.27 -15.30
N GLU A 56 -9.77 -3.54 -15.14
CA GLU A 56 -10.60 -4.69 -15.48
C GLU A 56 -11.57 -5.01 -14.34
N GLU A 57 -12.76 -5.50 -14.70
CA GLU A 57 -13.76 -5.92 -13.72
C GLU A 57 -13.20 -7.08 -12.86
N GLY A 58 -13.09 -6.84 -11.55
CA GLY A 58 -12.48 -7.78 -10.61
C GLY A 58 -10.98 -7.58 -10.36
N LYS A 59 -10.33 -6.60 -11.00
CA LYS A 59 -8.91 -6.28 -10.81
C LYS A 59 -8.66 -4.78 -10.72
N TYR A 60 -9.18 -4.17 -9.66
CA TYR A 60 -9.03 -2.74 -9.37
C TYR A 60 -7.78 -2.47 -8.52
N ILE A 61 -6.60 -2.79 -9.07
CA ILE A 61 -5.34 -2.83 -8.33
C ILE A 61 -4.31 -1.88 -8.97
N PRO A 62 -3.70 -0.96 -8.19
CA PRO A 62 -2.61 -0.13 -8.66
C PRO A 62 -1.28 -0.92 -8.73
N PHE A 63 -0.39 -0.54 -9.63
CA PHE A 63 0.92 -1.17 -9.80
C PHE A 63 2.00 -0.14 -10.15
N HIS A 64 3.26 -0.43 -9.82
CA HIS A 64 4.38 0.42 -10.19
C HIS A 64 4.78 0.19 -11.65
N LEU A 65 5.08 1.26 -12.38
CA LEU A 65 5.39 1.23 -13.81
C LEU A 65 6.89 1.04 -14.09
N GLU A 66 7.77 1.47 -13.18
CA GLU A 66 9.21 1.43 -13.39
C GLU A 66 9.80 0.10 -12.89
N GLU A 67 10.79 -0.43 -13.62
CA GLU A 67 11.38 -1.74 -13.30
C GLU A 67 12.56 -1.65 -12.31
N GLU A 68 13.13 -0.46 -12.09
CA GLU A 68 14.45 -0.28 -11.46
C GLU A 68 14.53 -0.70 -9.99
N LEU A 69 13.47 -0.46 -9.22
CA LEU A 69 13.38 -0.87 -7.81
C LEU A 69 12.35 -1.99 -7.59
N GLY A 70 11.81 -2.57 -8.67
CA GLY A 70 10.76 -3.57 -8.62
C GLY A 70 9.36 -2.99 -8.47
N LEU A 71 8.39 -3.87 -8.27
CA LEU A 71 6.96 -3.54 -8.26
C LEU A 71 6.49 -2.88 -6.95
N ASP A 72 7.22 -3.11 -5.85
CA ASP A 72 6.87 -2.72 -4.49
C ASP A 72 7.66 -1.52 -3.98
N ASN A 73 8.48 -0.88 -4.82
CA ASN A 73 9.26 0.28 -4.39
C ASN A 73 9.47 1.29 -5.53
N CYS A 74 9.63 2.57 -5.19
CA CYS A 74 9.76 3.67 -6.14
C CYS A 74 10.88 4.62 -5.73
N ILE A 75 11.71 5.04 -6.70
CA ILE A 75 12.89 5.89 -6.43
C ILE A 75 12.50 7.26 -5.88
N HIS A 76 11.33 7.76 -6.26
CA HIS A 76 10.78 9.01 -5.74
C HIS A 76 10.42 8.88 -4.25
N GLY A 77 9.92 7.71 -3.83
CA GLY A 77 9.64 7.40 -2.44
C GLY A 77 10.90 7.35 -1.58
N GLU A 78 11.95 6.69 -2.06
CA GLU A 78 13.28 6.66 -1.40
C GLU A 78 13.89 8.07 -1.27
N LYS A 79 13.54 8.99 -2.17
CA LYS A 79 13.92 10.42 -2.13
C LYS A 79 12.97 11.28 -1.28
N GLY A 80 11.94 10.69 -0.67
CA GLY A 80 11.02 11.35 0.27
C GLY A 80 9.67 11.79 -0.31
N CYS A 81 9.29 11.37 -1.52
CA CYS A 81 7.95 11.61 -2.06
C CYS A 81 6.92 10.73 -1.33
N THR A 82 5.86 11.36 -0.81
CA THR A 82 4.81 10.69 -0.02
C THR A 82 3.40 10.97 -0.54
N THR A 83 3.26 11.46 -1.77
CA THR A 83 1.98 12.02 -2.23
C THR A 83 0.94 10.94 -2.45
N CYS A 84 1.31 9.84 -3.10
CA CYS A 84 0.39 8.74 -3.41
C CYS A 84 -0.18 8.02 -2.18
N THR A 85 0.48 8.14 -1.01
CA THR A 85 0.01 7.54 0.24
C THR A 85 -0.87 8.46 1.08
N ARG A 86 -1.11 9.69 0.61
CA ARG A 86 -1.95 10.70 1.27
C ARG A 86 -3.23 10.99 0.49
N ALA A 87 -3.52 10.16 -0.51
CA ALA A 87 -4.66 10.27 -1.41
C ALA A 87 -5.98 9.85 -0.77
#